data_AF-A0A520CR25-F1
#
_entry.id   AF-A0A520CR25-F1
#
_cell.length_a   1.000
_cell.length_b   1.000
_cell.length_c   1.000
_cell.angle_alpha   90.00
_cell.angle_beta   90.00
_cell.angle_gamma   90.00
#
_symmetry.space_group_name_H-M   'P 1'
#
loop_
_entity.id
_entity.type
_entity.pdbx_description
1 polymer ?
#
loop_
_entity_poly.entity_id
_entity_poly.type
_entity_poly.pdbx_seq_one_letter_code
_entity_poly.pdbx_strand_id
1 'polypeptide(L)'
;MKYLNFIALLFVLGCNPIPKKDAHPDVPVLTELLKDTSKFRKVTDMKDVSELVFLSDDRILVKPDNSNLPFKIIDVDKNVIFQHVYNWDLPFYVDKQSNLYFNGKKFYHPDYKKQEDFKTVVFADSLSKKSEELKHLNDSLRFKAVDKYEVELLKPYGLKPCEYTIVNTASCNVFTIKNGALIVRQTELFKSELNKPKFDISKFDDDVLTGWKNGRLPSPDYLAYYELNKQKFKCDDMTLPRTLTLKNKTYLYAPILGLYQILF
;
A
#
# COMPACT_ATOMS: atom_id res chain seq x y z
N MET A 1 0.21 4.05 -51.62
CA MET A 1 -0.89 4.69 -50.87
C MET A 1 -1.89 3.67 -50.29
N LYS A 2 -1.45 2.55 -49.69
CA LYS A 2 -2.36 1.55 -49.07
C LYS A 2 -2.32 1.55 -47.52
N TYR A 3 -1.31 2.18 -46.92
CA TYR A 3 -1.12 2.22 -45.47
C TYR A 3 -1.52 3.55 -44.82
N LEU A 4 -1.80 4.59 -45.62
CA LEU A 4 -2.21 5.91 -45.10
C LEU A 4 -3.57 5.83 -44.37
N ASN A 5 -4.49 5.02 -44.90
CA ASN A 5 -5.80 4.78 -44.28
C ASN A 5 -5.69 3.98 -42.97
N PHE A 6 -4.68 3.10 -42.84
CA PHE A 6 -4.45 2.34 -41.61
C PHE A 6 -3.89 3.23 -40.48
N ILE A 7 -3.03 4.19 -40.82
CA ILE A 7 -2.50 5.18 -39.87
C ILE A 7 -3.63 6.12 -39.41
N ALA A 8 -4.49 6.59 -40.32
CA ALA A 8 -5.66 7.39 -39.96
C ALA A 8 -6.64 6.62 -39.05
N LEU A 9 -6.86 5.32 -39.30
CA LEU A 9 -7.70 4.47 -38.45
C LEU A 9 -7.11 4.28 -37.04
N LEU A 10 -5.78 4.18 -36.91
CA LEU A 10 -5.06 4.11 -35.64
C LEU A 10 -5.18 5.40 -34.81
N PHE A 11 -5.26 6.58 -35.45
CA PHE A 11 -5.53 7.85 -34.76
C PHE A 11 -6.98 8.02 -34.31
N VAL A 12 -7.95 7.40 -35.00
CA VAL A 12 -9.38 7.45 -34.63
C VAL A 12 -9.73 6.42 -33.55
N LEU A 13 -9.01 5.30 -33.50
CA LEU A 13 -9.20 4.23 -32.50
C LEU A 13 -8.29 4.37 -31.27
N GLY A 14 -7.29 5.25 -31.31
CA GLY A 14 -6.48 5.60 -30.15
C GLY A 14 -7.28 6.50 -29.19
N CYS A 15 -7.10 6.32 -27.87
CA CYS A 15 -7.59 7.26 -26.87
C CYS A 15 -7.20 8.69 -27.28
N ASN A 16 -8.20 9.52 -27.55
CA ASN A 16 -7.99 10.88 -28.06
C ASN A 16 -7.24 11.69 -26.97
N PRO A 17 -5.98 12.09 -27.17
CA PRO A 17 -5.12 12.65 -26.12
C PRO A 17 -5.46 14.11 -25.79
N ILE A 18 -6.61 14.59 -26.29
CA ILE A 18 -7.06 15.97 -26.17
C ILE A 18 -7.90 16.08 -24.90
N PRO A 19 -7.49 16.93 -23.93
CA PRO A 19 -8.30 17.24 -22.78
C PRO A 19 -9.71 17.69 -23.17
N LYS A 20 -10.71 17.08 -22.55
CA LYS A 20 -12.11 17.45 -22.65
C LYS A 20 -12.51 18.26 -21.43
N LYS A 21 -13.62 18.98 -21.57
CA LYS A 21 -14.27 19.59 -20.40
C LYS A 21 -14.88 18.50 -19.53
N ASP A 22 -14.99 18.81 -18.24
CA ASP A 22 -15.80 18.05 -17.28
C ASP A 22 -17.19 17.77 -17.87
N ALA A 23 -17.58 16.49 -17.88
CA ALA A 23 -18.84 16.04 -18.44
C ALA A 23 -20.03 16.34 -17.51
N HIS A 24 -19.79 16.42 -16.20
CA HIS A 24 -20.80 16.66 -15.17
C HIS A 24 -20.36 17.79 -14.24
N PRO A 25 -20.31 19.05 -14.74
CA PRO A 25 -19.91 20.20 -13.93
C PRO A 25 -20.83 20.44 -12.72
N ASP A 26 -22.08 19.98 -12.80
CA ASP A 26 -23.12 20.02 -11.77
C ASP A 26 -22.92 19.02 -10.61
N VAL A 27 -22.16 17.95 -10.85
CA VAL A 27 -21.89 16.93 -9.83
C VAL A 27 -20.78 17.41 -8.89
N PRO A 28 -20.94 17.29 -7.55
CA PRO A 28 -19.94 17.78 -6.60
C PRO A 28 -18.66 16.97 -6.65
N VAL A 29 -17.53 17.62 -6.37
CA VAL A 29 -16.28 16.90 -6.11
C VAL A 29 -16.35 16.15 -4.78
N LEU A 30 -15.65 15.02 -4.66
CA LEU A 30 -15.67 14.17 -3.46
C LEU A 30 -15.34 14.96 -2.18
N THR A 31 -14.38 15.89 -2.25
CA THR A 31 -14.00 16.75 -1.12
C THR A 31 -15.12 17.67 -0.65
N GLU A 32 -16.01 18.11 -1.53
CA GLU A 32 -17.20 18.88 -1.20
C GLU A 32 -18.29 17.98 -0.64
N LEU A 33 -18.51 16.82 -1.26
CA LEU A 33 -19.50 15.86 -0.78
C LEU A 33 -19.23 15.43 0.67
N LEU A 34 -17.96 15.19 1.01
CA LEU A 34 -17.52 14.78 2.34
C LEU A 34 -17.66 15.87 3.42
N LYS A 35 -17.99 17.12 3.06
CA LYS A 35 -18.32 18.18 4.02
C LYS A 35 -19.73 18.06 4.57
N ASP A 36 -20.61 17.31 3.91
CA ASP A 36 -21.98 17.07 4.38
C ASP A 36 -21.99 16.13 5.60
N THR A 37 -21.92 16.72 6.79
CA THR A 37 -21.90 15.98 8.06
C THR A 37 -23.19 15.21 8.37
N SER A 38 -24.29 15.49 7.66
CA SER A 38 -25.52 14.70 7.77
C SER A 38 -25.42 13.36 7.04
N LYS A 39 -24.53 13.26 6.05
CA LYS A 39 -24.29 12.07 5.23
C LYS A 39 -23.00 11.34 5.57
N PHE A 40 -21.97 12.06 6.01
CA PHE A 40 -20.64 11.53 6.27
C PHE A 40 -20.09 11.96 7.61
N ARG A 41 -19.61 11.00 8.41
CA ARG A 41 -18.90 11.26 9.68
C ARG A 41 -17.43 10.91 9.55
N LYS A 42 -16.54 11.91 9.66
CA LYS A 42 -15.09 11.71 9.56
C LYS A 42 -14.53 10.91 10.74
N VAL A 43 -13.91 9.77 10.45
CA VAL A 43 -13.24 8.88 11.43
C VAL A 43 -11.76 9.25 11.54
N THR A 44 -11.05 9.41 10.43
CA THR A 44 -9.65 9.89 10.44
C THR A 44 -9.34 10.55 9.11
N ASP A 45 -8.47 11.57 9.09
CA ASP A 45 -7.81 12.01 7.86
C ASP A 45 -6.53 11.22 7.61
N MET A 46 -5.89 11.56 6.50
CA MET A 46 -4.56 11.09 6.11
C MET A 46 -3.47 12.09 6.50
N LYS A 47 -3.74 13.06 7.39
CA LYS A 47 -2.73 14.02 7.82
C LYS A 47 -1.71 13.30 8.71
N ASP A 48 -0.44 13.39 8.34
CA ASP A 48 0.66 12.69 9.03
C ASP A 48 0.51 11.14 9.00
N VAL A 49 -0.23 10.60 8.03
CA VAL A 49 -0.54 9.17 7.88
C VAL A 49 -0.08 8.69 6.51
N SER A 50 0.75 7.65 6.47
CA SER A 50 1.15 7.01 5.21
C SER A 50 0.18 5.91 4.78
N GLU A 51 -0.37 5.14 5.72
CA GLU A 51 -1.31 4.07 5.39
C GLU A 51 -2.28 3.77 6.53
N LEU A 52 -3.51 3.43 6.16
CA LEU A 52 -4.49 2.78 7.03
C LEU A 52 -4.58 1.28 6.70
N VAL A 53 -4.42 0.45 7.73
CA VAL A 53 -4.62 -1.00 7.66
C VAL A 53 -5.82 -1.39 8.51
N PHE A 54 -6.82 -1.99 7.87
CA PHE A 54 -8.03 -2.48 8.52
C PHE A 54 -7.80 -3.89 9.05
N LEU A 55 -7.88 -4.03 10.37
CA LEU A 55 -7.65 -5.28 11.09
C LEU A 55 -8.86 -6.21 11.02
N SER A 56 -8.65 -7.49 11.30
CA SER A 56 -9.67 -8.54 11.22
C SER A 56 -10.84 -8.38 12.20
N ASP A 57 -10.72 -7.50 13.20
CA ASP A 57 -11.75 -7.20 14.20
C ASP A 57 -12.21 -5.73 14.16
N ASP A 58 -12.24 -5.17 12.94
CA ASP A 58 -12.78 -3.84 12.64
C ASP A 58 -12.00 -2.64 13.22
N ARG A 59 -10.84 -2.90 13.84
CA ARG A 59 -9.91 -1.86 14.29
C ARG A 59 -9.02 -1.40 13.15
N ILE A 60 -8.43 -0.21 13.31
CA ILE A 60 -7.66 0.45 12.26
C ILE A 60 -6.26 0.71 12.78
N LEU A 61 -5.26 0.10 12.14
CA LEU A 61 -3.87 0.47 12.32
C LEU A 61 -3.59 1.70 11.45
N VAL A 62 -3.19 2.79 12.11
CA VAL A 62 -2.80 4.05 11.51
C VAL A 62 -1.28 4.12 11.49
N LYS A 63 -0.69 3.96 10.30
CA LYS A 63 0.75 4.05 10.09
C LYS A 63 1.11 5.51 9.77
N PRO A 64 1.98 6.16 10.56
CA PRO A 64 2.35 7.54 10.32
C PRO A 64 3.19 7.65 9.04
N ASP A 65 3.34 8.86 8.50
CA ASP A 65 4.26 9.15 7.38
C ASP A 65 5.65 9.64 7.85
N ASN A 66 5.78 9.97 9.13
CA ASN A 66 7.03 10.41 9.77
C ASN A 66 7.59 9.34 10.70
N SER A 67 8.91 9.12 10.63
CA SER A 67 9.59 8.09 11.42
C SER A 67 9.60 8.31 12.93
N ASN A 68 9.41 9.56 13.36
CA ASN A 68 9.40 9.93 14.78
C ASN A 68 8.02 9.82 15.42
N LEU A 69 6.96 9.62 14.62
CA LEU A 69 5.60 9.51 15.14
C LEU A 69 5.28 8.03 15.45
N PRO A 70 4.52 7.77 16.53
CA PRO A 70 4.09 6.42 16.84
C PRO A 70 2.99 5.99 15.86
N PHE A 71 3.01 4.71 15.48
CA PHE A 71 1.82 4.10 14.92
C PHE A 71 0.83 3.81 16.04
N LYS A 72 -0.45 3.77 15.68
CA LYS A 72 -1.53 3.52 16.63
C LYS A 72 -2.55 2.55 16.05
N ILE A 73 -3.19 1.77 16.90
CA ILE A 73 -4.39 1.03 16.58
C ILE A 73 -5.55 1.73 17.27
N ILE A 74 -6.50 2.18 16.47
CA ILE A 74 -7.72 2.85 16.95
C ILE A 74 -8.94 2.00 16.65
N ASP A 75 -10.01 2.20 17.42
CA ASP A 75 -11.34 1.79 16.99
C ASP A 75 -12.01 2.86 16.12
N VAL A 76 -13.21 2.55 15.61
CA VAL A 76 -14.02 3.47 14.80
C VAL A 76 -14.50 4.72 15.55
N ASP A 77 -14.44 4.71 16.88
CA ASP A 77 -14.79 5.83 17.76
C ASP A 77 -13.55 6.64 18.17
N LYS A 78 -12.39 6.36 17.55
CA LYS A 78 -11.08 7.02 17.74
C LYS A 78 -10.39 6.71 19.07
N ASN A 79 -10.85 5.71 19.82
CA ASN A 79 -10.16 5.28 21.04
C ASN A 79 -8.86 4.58 20.66
N VAL A 80 -7.73 4.99 21.26
CA VAL A 80 -6.43 4.36 21.04
C VAL A 80 -6.34 3.09 21.89
N ILE A 81 -6.15 1.95 21.23
CA ILE A 81 -6.04 0.63 21.85
C ILE A 81 -4.57 0.22 22.04
N PHE A 82 -3.72 0.60 21.09
CA PHE A 82 -2.30 0.29 21.10
C PHE A 82 -1.53 1.42 20.43
N GLN A 83 -0.36 1.77 20.94
CA GLN A 83 0.49 2.81 20.39
C GLN A 83 1.96 2.50 20.65
N HIS A 84 2.80 2.56 19.62
CA HIS A 84 4.24 2.34 19.75
C HIS A 84 5.02 3.09 18.67
N VAL A 85 6.24 3.52 18.99
CA VAL A 85 7.20 3.97 17.97
C VAL A 85 7.92 2.74 17.42
N TYR A 86 7.91 2.55 16.10
CA TYR A 86 8.65 1.46 15.45
C TYR A 86 9.89 2.01 14.76
N ASN A 87 10.95 1.20 14.67
CA ASN A 87 12.13 1.57 13.90
C ASN A 87 11.85 1.35 12.42
N TRP A 88 11.89 2.43 11.63
CA TRP A 88 11.58 2.41 10.21
C TRP A 88 12.64 1.70 9.35
N ASP A 89 13.84 1.53 9.91
CA ASP A 89 14.91 0.74 9.29
C ASP A 89 14.72 -0.77 9.51
N LEU A 90 13.71 -1.17 10.31
CA LEU A 90 13.38 -2.56 10.57
C LEU A 90 12.04 -2.94 9.93
N PRO A 91 11.89 -4.23 9.53
CA PRO A 91 10.62 -4.72 9.01
C PRO A 91 9.46 -4.58 10.00
N PHE A 92 8.32 -4.13 9.49
CA PHE A 92 7.02 -4.15 10.16
C PHE A 92 6.02 -4.95 9.31
N TYR A 93 5.62 -6.09 9.86
CA TYR A 93 4.70 -7.02 9.24
C TYR A 93 3.41 -7.19 10.05
N VAL A 94 2.27 -7.28 9.36
CA VAL A 94 0.95 -7.60 9.92
C VAL A 94 0.46 -8.91 9.30
N ASP A 95 0.23 -9.93 10.10
CA ASP A 95 -0.25 -11.22 9.61
C ASP A 95 -1.78 -11.26 9.42
N LYS A 96 -2.29 -12.37 8.87
CA LYS A 96 -3.73 -12.57 8.60
C LYS A 96 -4.58 -12.59 9.88
N GLN A 97 -3.98 -12.87 11.03
CA GLN A 97 -4.62 -12.87 12.34
C GLN A 97 -4.49 -11.51 13.05
N SER A 98 -4.00 -10.48 12.35
CA SER A 98 -3.77 -9.14 12.88
C SER A 98 -2.71 -9.08 13.99
N ASN A 99 -1.82 -10.07 14.10
CA ASN A 99 -0.62 -9.95 14.95
C ASN A 99 0.38 -9.01 14.28
N LEU A 100 1.16 -8.32 15.11
CA LEU A 100 2.16 -7.35 14.66
C LEU A 100 3.55 -7.90 14.88
N TYR A 101 4.44 -7.71 13.92
CA TYR A 101 5.84 -8.11 14.00
C TYR A 101 6.70 -6.91 13.64
N PHE A 102 7.34 -6.31 14.63
CA PHE A 102 8.20 -5.14 14.44
C PHE A 102 9.24 -5.08 15.56
N ASN A 103 10.36 -4.40 15.32
CA ASN A 103 11.46 -4.23 16.29
C ASN A 103 11.93 -5.56 16.93
N GLY A 104 11.91 -6.66 16.17
CA GLY A 104 12.30 -8.00 16.67
C GLY A 104 11.34 -8.58 17.71
N LYS A 105 10.10 -8.10 17.78
CA LYS A 105 9.06 -8.61 18.68
C LYS A 105 7.81 -8.97 17.90
N LYS A 106 7.08 -9.95 18.43
CA LYS A 106 5.71 -10.28 18.02
C LYS A 106 4.76 -9.79 19.10
N PHE A 107 3.74 -9.04 18.68
CA PHE A 107 2.63 -8.59 19.52
C PHE A 107 1.37 -9.34 19.10
N TYR A 108 0.75 -10.00 20.08
CA TYR A 108 -0.39 -10.86 19.83
C TYR A 108 -1.70 -10.07 19.82
N HIS A 109 -2.51 -10.26 18.78
CA HIS A 109 -3.91 -9.85 18.76
C HIS A 109 -4.71 -10.62 19.84
N PRO A 110 -5.79 -10.05 20.42
CA PRO A 110 -6.39 -8.75 20.13
C PRO A 110 -5.83 -7.58 20.92
N ASP A 111 -5.39 -7.75 22.15
CA ASP A 111 -5.08 -6.60 23.02
C ASP A 111 -3.63 -6.11 22.92
N TYR A 112 -2.78 -6.85 22.21
CA TYR A 112 -1.36 -6.53 22.01
C TYR A 112 -0.55 -6.41 23.31
N LYS A 113 -1.09 -6.91 24.44
CA LYS A 113 -0.39 -6.91 25.73
C LYS A 113 0.63 -8.04 25.81
N LYS A 114 0.31 -9.19 25.24
CA LYS A 114 1.25 -10.30 25.13
C LYS A 114 2.25 -10.00 24.01
N GLN A 115 3.52 -10.04 24.36
CA GLN A 115 4.63 -9.91 23.43
C GLN A 115 5.68 -10.99 23.66
N GLU A 116 6.39 -11.36 22.61
CA GLU A 116 7.58 -12.22 22.69
C GLU A 116 8.65 -11.73 21.72
N ASP A 117 9.89 -12.10 22.01
CA ASP A 117 10.98 -11.86 21.06
C ASP A 117 10.77 -12.75 19.83
N PHE A 118 10.97 -12.17 18.65
CA PHE A 118 10.69 -12.84 17.39
C PHE A 118 11.85 -12.62 16.41
N LYS A 119 12.31 -13.71 15.81
CA LYS A 119 13.44 -13.69 14.90
C LYS A 119 13.05 -13.01 13.59
N THR A 120 13.84 -12.04 13.17
CA THR A 120 13.73 -11.40 11.85
C THR A 120 15.02 -11.62 11.07
N VAL A 121 14.89 -12.04 9.81
CA VAL A 121 16.01 -12.25 8.89
C VAL A 121 15.81 -11.36 7.68
N VAL A 122 16.59 -10.28 7.63
CA VAL A 122 16.70 -9.40 6.47
C VAL A 122 17.89 -9.88 5.65
N PHE A 123 17.62 -10.41 4.45
CA PHE A 123 18.69 -10.99 3.63
C PHE A 123 19.68 -9.94 3.17
N ALA A 124 19.22 -8.77 2.72
CA ALA A 124 20.10 -7.70 2.24
C ALA A 124 21.12 -7.29 3.32
N ASP A 125 20.67 -7.04 4.55
CA ASP A 125 21.55 -6.69 5.67
C ASP A 125 22.53 -7.81 6.00
N SER A 126 22.08 -9.05 5.96
CA SER A 126 22.91 -10.23 6.24
C SER A 126 24.02 -10.40 5.20
N LEU A 127 23.70 -10.20 3.92
CA LEU A 127 24.64 -10.27 2.82
C LEU A 127 25.62 -9.07 2.85
N SER A 128 25.13 -7.87 3.13
CA SER A 128 25.96 -6.66 3.26
C SER A 128 26.97 -6.80 4.39
N LYS A 129 26.54 -7.24 5.58
CA LYS A 129 27.44 -7.53 6.70
C LYS A 129 28.46 -8.59 6.33
N LYS A 130 28.06 -9.65 5.62
CA LYS A 130 29.00 -10.68 5.19
C LYS A 130 30.03 -10.15 4.20
N SER A 131 29.62 -9.32 3.25
CA SER A 131 30.51 -8.68 2.28
C SER A 131 31.51 -7.75 2.97
N GLU A 132 31.08 -7.05 4.02
CA GLU A 132 31.92 -6.18 4.85
C GLU A 132 33.03 -6.96 5.58
N GLU A 133 32.68 -8.08 6.23
CA GLU A 133 33.64 -8.98 6.89
C GLU A 133 34.74 -9.48 5.94
N LEU A 134 34.38 -9.63 4.65
CA LEU A 134 35.23 -10.19 3.60
C LEU A 134 35.97 -9.12 2.78
N LYS A 135 35.96 -7.85 3.21
CA LYS A 135 36.64 -6.74 2.50
C LYS A 135 38.14 -6.93 2.29
N HIS A 136 38.78 -7.79 3.09
CA HIS A 136 40.20 -8.11 2.98
C HIS A 136 40.52 -9.06 1.80
N LEU A 137 39.50 -9.69 1.20
CA LEU A 137 39.66 -10.56 0.03
C LEU A 137 39.55 -9.76 -1.27
N ASN A 138 40.08 -10.32 -2.37
CA ASN A 138 39.80 -9.79 -3.70
C ASN A 138 38.32 -9.99 -4.08
N ASP A 139 37.86 -9.22 -5.07
CA ASP A 139 36.45 -9.19 -5.45
C ASP A 139 35.88 -10.55 -5.87
N SER A 140 36.65 -11.35 -6.59
CA SER A 140 36.21 -12.67 -7.06
C SER A 140 36.01 -13.65 -5.91
N LEU A 141 36.94 -13.70 -4.96
CA LEU A 141 36.85 -14.55 -3.78
C LEU A 141 35.73 -14.07 -2.84
N ARG A 142 35.59 -12.75 -2.68
CA ARG A 142 34.51 -12.14 -1.89
C ARG A 142 33.15 -12.50 -2.46
N PHE A 143 32.94 -12.32 -3.76
CA PHE A 143 31.68 -12.64 -4.44
C PHE A 143 31.30 -14.11 -4.25
N LYS A 144 32.24 -15.03 -4.54
CA LYS A 144 32.01 -16.47 -4.37
C LYS A 144 31.67 -16.87 -2.93
N ALA A 145 32.29 -16.22 -1.95
CA ALA A 145 32.01 -16.47 -0.53
C ALA A 145 30.65 -15.92 -0.10
N VAL A 146 30.25 -14.74 -0.59
CA VAL A 146 28.91 -14.17 -0.35
C VAL A 146 27.82 -15.03 -1.00
N ASP A 147 28.00 -15.49 -2.23
CA ASP A 147 27.04 -16.38 -2.91
C ASP A 147 26.82 -17.68 -2.14
N LYS A 148 27.92 -18.30 -1.68
CA LYS A 148 27.84 -19.51 -0.85
C LYS A 148 27.07 -19.24 0.44
N TYR A 149 27.35 -18.13 1.10
CA TYR A 149 26.66 -17.72 2.31
C TYR A 149 25.16 -17.46 2.06
N GLU A 150 24.80 -16.85 0.92
CA GLU A 150 23.41 -16.63 0.55
C GLU A 150 22.64 -17.96 0.44
N VAL A 151 23.22 -18.95 -0.25
CA VAL A 151 22.63 -20.29 -0.38
C VAL A 151 22.40 -20.94 0.99
N GLU A 152 23.40 -20.86 1.87
CA GLU A 152 23.31 -21.41 3.23
C GLU A 152 22.25 -20.69 4.07
N LEU A 153 22.15 -19.36 3.94
CA LEU A 153 21.18 -18.53 4.66
C LEU A 153 19.74 -18.78 4.20
N LEU A 154 19.51 -19.07 2.91
CA LEU A 154 18.20 -19.31 2.32
C LEU A 154 17.67 -20.73 2.57
N LYS A 155 18.56 -21.72 2.66
CA LYS A 155 18.24 -23.15 2.77
C LYS A 155 17.26 -23.49 3.92
N PRO A 156 17.41 -22.95 5.15
CA PRO A 156 16.47 -23.23 6.24
C PRO A 156 15.03 -22.78 5.96
N TYR A 157 14.80 -21.89 5.00
CA TYR A 157 13.48 -21.32 4.68
C TYR A 157 12.91 -21.86 3.36
N GLY A 158 13.57 -22.85 2.75
CA GLY A 158 13.17 -23.43 1.46
C GLY A 158 13.22 -22.42 0.31
N LEU A 159 14.11 -21.42 0.40
CA LEU A 159 14.30 -20.40 -0.61
C LEU A 159 15.55 -20.71 -1.45
N LYS A 160 15.58 -20.21 -2.68
CA LYS A 160 16.73 -20.31 -3.59
C LYS A 160 17.25 -18.90 -3.93
N PRO A 161 18.53 -18.74 -4.27
CA PRO A 161 19.04 -17.47 -4.77
C PRO A 161 18.24 -16.99 -5.99
N CYS A 162 18.17 -15.68 -6.20
CA CYS A 162 17.49 -15.12 -7.35
C CYS A 162 18.31 -15.35 -8.60
N GLU A 163 17.70 -15.96 -9.60
CA GLU A 163 18.22 -15.94 -10.95
C GLU A 163 18.01 -14.51 -11.49
N TYR A 164 19.11 -13.80 -11.78
CA TYR A 164 19.16 -12.46 -12.42
C TYR A 164 18.84 -11.24 -11.54
N THR A 165 19.88 -10.57 -11.05
CA THR A 165 19.82 -9.34 -10.23
C THR A 165 19.60 -8.04 -11.02
N ILE A 166 19.62 -8.07 -12.36
CA ILE A 166 19.80 -6.84 -13.15
C ILE A 166 18.49 -6.27 -13.75
N VAL A 167 17.42 -7.06 -13.92
CA VAL A 167 16.26 -6.58 -14.73
C VAL A 167 14.87 -6.81 -14.11
N ASN A 168 14.67 -7.79 -13.23
CA ASN A 168 13.36 -7.99 -12.59
C ASN A 168 13.43 -8.83 -11.30
N THR A 169 13.60 -8.17 -10.15
CA THR A 169 13.66 -8.85 -8.83
C THR A 169 12.29 -9.19 -8.23
N ALA A 170 11.19 -8.83 -8.91
CA ALA A 170 9.83 -9.00 -8.38
C ALA A 170 9.45 -10.46 -8.10
N SER A 171 9.93 -11.41 -8.92
CA SER A 171 9.70 -12.86 -8.74
C SER A 171 10.36 -13.46 -7.50
N CYS A 172 11.18 -12.66 -6.83
CA CYS A 172 12.05 -13.05 -5.75
C CYS A 172 11.74 -12.38 -4.41
N ASN A 173 10.80 -11.43 -4.42
CA ASN A 173 10.44 -10.69 -3.23
C ASN A 173 9.78 -11.62 -2.21
N VAL A 174 10.34 -11.66 -1.00
CA VAL A 174 9.79 -12.43 0.12
C VAL A 174 9.58 -11.48 1.29
N PHE A 175 8.37 -11.45 1.83
CA PHE A 175 8.08 -10.78 3.09
C PHE A 175 6.97 -11.55 3.79
N THR A 176 7.33 -12.54 4.60
CA THR A 176 6.37 -13.46 5.23
C THR A 176 7.03 -14.21 6.38
N ILE A 177 6.23 -14.94 7.15
CA ILE A 177 6.70 -15.78 8.24
C ILE A 177 6.95 -17.19 7.71
N LYS A 178 8.17 -17.70 7.91
CA LYS A 178 8.54 -19.09 7.63
C LYS A 178 9.42 -19.63 8.75
N ASN A 179 9.14 -20.85 9.21
CA ASN A 179 9.95 -21.56 10.19
C ASN A 179 10.27 -20.73 11.45
N GLY A 180 9.24 -20.06 12.00
CA GLY A 180 9.36 -19.26 13.23
C GLY A 180 10.14 -17.95 13.09
N ALA A 181 10.40 -17.48 11.87
CA ALA A 181 11.08 -16.21 11.62
C ALA A 181 10.35 -15.37 10.56
N LEU A 182 10.46 -14.04 10.69
CA LEU A 182 10.03 -13.08 9.69
C LEU A 182 11.14 -12.96 8.65
N ILE A 183 10.82 -13.33 7.42
CA ILE A 183 11.78 -13.45 6.33
C ILE A 183 11.55 -12.30 5.35
N VAL A 184 12.60 -11.49 5.14
CA VAL A 184 12.51 -10.26 4.32
C VAL A 184 13.61 -10.23 3.26
N ARG A 185 13.18 -10.27 2.00
CA ARG A 185 13.99 -10.23 0.78
C ARG A 185 13.37 -9.25 -0.21
N GLN A 186 13.24 -7.99 0.18
CA GLN A 186 12.77 -6.89 -0.67
C GLN A 186 13.16 -5.56 -0.02
N THR A 187 12.99 -4.46 -0.74
CA THR A 187 13.30 -3.11 -0.25
C THR A 187 12.21 -2.55 0.65
N GLU A 188 10.94 -2.87 0.39
CA GLU A 188 9.83 -2.42 1.23
C GLU A 188 9.82 -3.14 2.57
N LEU A 189 9.92 -2.37 3.65
CA LEU A 189 9.97 -2.85 5.04
C LEU A 189 8.60 -2.83 5.74
N PHE A 190 7.52 -2.50 5.04
CA PHE A 190 6.16 -2.62 5.57
C PHE A 190 5.33 -3.58 4.73
N LYS A 191 4.58 -4.49 5.36
CA LYS A 191 3.61 -5.34 4.68
C LYS A 191 2.46 -5.77 5.60
N SER A 192 1.25 -5.79 5.05
CA SER A 192 0.08 -6.39 5.68
C SER A 192 -0.46 -7.52 4.81
N GLU A 193 -0.76 -8.68 5.42
CA GLU A 193 -1.47 -9.79 4.77
C GLU A 193 -2.99 -9.71 4.93
N LEU A 194 -3.50 -8.65 5.55
CA LEU A 194 -4.92 -8.46 5.69
C LEU A 194 -5.52 -8.06 4.35
N ASN A 195 -6.43 -8.90 3.86
CA ASN A 195 -7.20 -8.59 2.67
C ASN A 195 -8.16 -7.44 2.99
N LYS A 196 -8.00 -6.31 2.31
CA LYS A 196 -8.99 -5.22 2.33
C LYS A 196 -10.27 -5.78 1.68
N PRO A 197 -11.43 -5.86 2.36
CA PRO A 197 -12.69 -6.10 1.65
C PRO A 197 -12.89 -4.92 0.70
N LYS A 198 -12.73 -5.17 -0.60
CA LYS A 198 -12.89 -4.16 -1.64
C LYS A 198 -14.32 -4.26 -2.15
N PHE A 199 -15.12 -3.24 -1.87
CA PHE A 199 -16.29 -2.96 -2.68
C PHE A 199 -15.97 -1.73 -3.51
N ASP A 200 -15.80 -1.95 -4.82
CA ASP A 200 -15.64 -0.87 -5.77
C ASP A 200 -16.96 -0.10 -5.87
N ILE A 201 -16.86 1.22 -5.78
CA ILE A 201 -18.01 2.12 -5.94
C ILE A 201 -18.35 2.13 -7.42
N SER A 202 -19.62 1.93 -7.76
CA SER A 202 -20.07 1.96 -9.15
C SER A 202 -19.77 3.31 -9.78
N LYS A 203 -19.28 3.28 -11.03
CA LYS A 203 -19.19 4.47 -11.87
C LYS A 203 -20.50 4.68 -12.62
N PHE A 204 -20.91 5.93 -12.79
CA PHE A 204 -22.11 6.28 -13.57
C PHE A 204 -21.77 6.90 -14.93
N ASP A 205 -20.50 7.22 -15.18
CA ASP A 205 -19.98 7.68 -16.46
C ASP A 205 -18.51 7.28 -16.61
N ASP A 206 -17.99 7.40 -17.83
CA ASP A 206 -16.60 7.11 -18.19
C ASP A 206 -15.63 8.16 -17.66
N ASP A 207 -14.38 7.76 -17.42
CA ASP A 207 -13.33 8.69 -17.01
C ASP A 207 -13.00 9.67 -18.14
N VAL A 208 -12.89 10.96 -17.80
CA VAL A 208 -12.64 12.02 -18.77
C VAL A 208 -11.27 12.62 -18.56
N LEU A 209 -10.42 12.56 -19.60
CA LEU A 209 -9.14 13.28 -19.63
C LEU A 209 -9.43 14.77 -19.57
N THR A 210 -9.06 15.44 -18.48
CA THR A 210 -9.30 16.88 -18.28
C THR A 210 -8.03 17.71 -18.38
N GLY A 211 -6.85 17.08 -18.35
CA GLY A 211 -5.58 17.77 -18.46
C GLY A 211 -4.39 16.84 -18.55
N TRP A 212 -3.20 17.45 -18.60
CA TRP A 212 -1.92 16.76 -18.52
C TRP A 212 -1.08 17.42 -17.42
N LYS A 213 -0.60 16.64 -16.45
CA LYS A 213 0.39 17.07 -15.46
C LYS A 213 1.77 17.13 -16.13
N ASN A 214 2.39 18.30 -16.05
CA ASN A 214 3.77 18.49 -16.47
C ASN A 214 4.71 17.91 -15.41
N GLY A 215 5.50 16.92 -15.81
CA GLY A 215 6.54 16.31 -14.99
C GLY A 215 7.70 15.85 -15.86
N ARG A 216 8.63 15.06 -15.31
CA ARG A 216 9.73 14.47 -16.09
C ARG A 216 9.21 13.60 -17.24
N LEU A 217 8.05 12.96 -17.03
CA LEU A 217 7.20 12.38 -18.06
C LEU A 217 5.80 12.99 -17.89
N PRO A 218 5.16 13.51 -18.95
CA PRO A 218 3.77 13.94 -18.89
C PRO A 218 2.87 12.80 -18.41
N SER A 219 1.96 13.12 -17.50
CA SER A 219 0.95 12.16 -17.02
C SER A 219 -0.44 12.73 -17.23
N PRO A 220 -1.41 11.91 -17.65
CA PRO A 220 -2.77 12.38 -17.87
C PRO A 220 -3.49 12.62 -16.55
N ASP A 221 -4.38 13.60 -16.53
CA ASP A 221 -5.30 13.86 -15.42
C ASP A 221 -6.72 13.51 -15.84
N TYR A 222 -7.32 12.52 -15.19
CA TYR A 222 -8.70 12.15 -15.43
C TYR A 222 -9.61 12.55 -14.27
N LEU A 223 -10.86 12.90 -14.62
CA LEU A 223 -11.96 12.89 -13.67
C LEU A 223 -12.71 11.57 -13.81
N ALA A 224 -12.92 10.91 -12.67
CA ALA A 224 -13.75 9.72 -12.53
C ALA A 224 -15.07 10.07 -11.84
N TYR A 225 -16.15 9.45 -12.29
CA TYR A 225 -17.52 9.76 -11.87
C TYR A 225 -18.15 8.55 -11.17
N TYR A 226 -18.49 8.71 -9.89
CA TYR A 226 -18.94 7.65 -9.01
C TYR A 226 -20.34 7.89 -8.46
N GLU A 227 -21.05 6.80 -8.20
CA GLU A 227 -22.36 6.82 -7.55
C GLU A 227 -22.36 5.92 -6.31
N LEU A 228 -22.73 6.50 -5.18
CA LEU A 228 -22.87 5.80 -3.91
C LEU A 228 -24.26 6.10 -3.33
N ASN A 229 -25.10 5.08 -3.18
CA ASN A 229 -26.46 5.23 -2.64
C ASN A 229 -27.25 6.37 -3.32
N LYS A 230 -27.25 6.40 -4.66
CA LYS A 230 -27.86 7.46 -5.52
C LYS A 230 -27.20 8.84 -5.45
N GLN A 231 -26.19 9.02 -4.60
CA GLN A 231 -25.41 10.23 -4.56
C GLN A 231 -24.28 10.15 -5.58
N LYS A 232 -24.34 11.02 -6.58
CA LYS A 232 -23.28 11.18 -7.58
C LYS A 232 -22.20 12.12 -7.06
N PHE A 233 -20.95 11.81 -7.38
CA PHE A 233 -19.79 12.66 -7.13
C PHE A 233 -18.67 12.39 -8.13
N LYS A 234 -17.71 13.31 -8.23
CA LYS A 234 -16.52 13.15 -9.08
C LYS A 234 -15.23 13.34 -8.29
N CYS A 235 -14.14 12.74 -8.72
CA CYS A 235 -12.81 12.97 -8.17
C CYS A 235 -11.72 12.70 -9.22
N ASP A 236 -10.49 13.12 -8.92
CA ASP A 236 -9.31 12.68 -9.65
C ASP A 236 -9.28 11.14 -9.65
N ASP A 237 -9.02 10.53 -10.81
CA ASP A 237 -9.07 9.08 -11.01
C ASP A 237 -8.11 8.31 -10.11
N MET A 238 -6.98 8.93 -9.75
CA MET A 238 -6.01 8.34 -8.82
C MET A 238 -6.48 8.33 -7.37
N THR A 239 -7.58 9.03 -7.05
CA THR A 239 -8.19 9.00 -5.71
C THR A 239 -8.70 7.60 -5.38
N LEU A 240 -9.26 6.87 -6.35
CA LEU A 240 -9.77 5.49 -6.21
C LEU A 240 -10.54 5.23 -4.90
N PRO A 241 -11.63 5.97 -4.63
CA PRO A 241 -12.42 5.80 -3.42
C PRO A 241 -13.06 4.40 -3.37
N ARG A 242 -13.14 3.82 -2.17
CA ARG A 242 -13.68 2.47 -1.95
C ARG A 242 -14.61 2.44 -0.75
N THR A 243 -15.53 1.49 -0.74
CA THR A 243 -16.32 1.22 0.46
C THR A 243 -15.83 -0.05 1.16
N LEU A 244 -15.99 -0.05 2.48
CA LEU A 244 -15.71 -1.19 3.34
C LEU A 244 -16.69 -1.22 4.51
N THR A 245 -16.86 -2.39 5.14
CA THR A 245 -17.72 -2.55 6.31
C THR A 245 -16.87 -2.77 7.54
N LEU A 246 -17.12 -2.01 8.61
CA LEU A 246 -16.53 -2.18 9.94
C LEU A 246 -17.65 -2.18 10.99
N LYS A 247 -17.71 -3.15 11.89
CA LYS A 247 -18.75 -3.28 12.93
C LYS A 247 -20.17 -3.09 12.37
N ASN A 248 -20.49 -3.77 11.26
CA ASN A 248 -21.78 -3.70 10.55
C ASN A 248 -22.17 -2.29 10.05
N LYS A 249 -21.22 -1.37 9.93
CA LYS A 249 -21.44 -0.03 9.35
C LYS A 249 -20.59 0.12 8.10
N THR A 250 -21.12 0.83 7.11
CA THR A 250 -20.41 1.11 5.85
C THR A 250 -19.58 2.37 5.97
N TYR A 251 -18.36 2.33 5.45
CA TYR A 251 -17.42 3.44 5.41
C TYR A 251 -16.95 3.68 3.99
N LEU A 252 -16.70 4.93 3.68
CA LEU A 252 -15.99 5.40 2.50
C LEU A 252 -14.53 5.67 2.88
N TYR A 253 -13.61 4.95 2.25
CA TYR A 253 -12.18 5.20 2.35
C TYR A 253 -11.67 5.82 1.05
N ALA A 254 -11.05 6.99 1.18
CA ALA A 254 -10.37 7.66 0.09
C ALA A 254 -8.89 7.88 0.49
N PRO A 255 -7.92 7.22 -0.17
CA PRO A 255 -6.48 7.24 0.16
C PRO A 255 -5.85 8.59 0.47
N ILE A 256 -6.38 9.70 -0.04
CA ILE A 256 -5.87 11.07 0.21
C ILE A 256 -6.68 11.81 1.28
N LEU A 257 -7.96 11.46 1.45
CA LEU A 257 -8.90 12.22 2.29
C LEU A 257 -9.11 11.57 3.67
N GLY A 258 -9.00 10.24 3.73
CA GLY A 258 -9.14 9.44 4.93
C GLY A 258 -10.37 8.55 4.93
N LEU A 259 -10.86 8.25 6.14
CA LEU A 259 -11.96 7.33 6.38
C LEU A 259 -13.19 8.07 6.92
N TYR A 260 -14.34 7.83 6.30
CA TYR A 260 -15.61 8.46 6.62
C TYR A 260 -16.69 7.40 6.77
N GLN A 261 -17.44 7.43 7.87
CA GLN A 261 -18.64 6.61 7.99
C GLN A 261 -19.76 7.18 7.12
N ILE A 262 -20.46 6.31 6.41
CA ILE A 262 -21.67 6.65 5.65
C ILE A 262 -22.87 6.57 6.59
N LEU A 263 -23.73 7.60 6.58
CA LEU A 263 -24.85 7.77 7.52
C LEU A 263 -26.24 7.57 6.89
N PHE A 264 -26.30 7.27 5.59
CA PHE A 264 -27.53 7.22 4.79
C PHE A 264 -27.65 5.93 3.99
#